data_AF-A0A923XD69-F1
#
_entry.id   AF-A0A923XD69-F1
#
_cell.length_a   1.000
_cell.length_b   1.000
_cell.length_c   1.000
_cell.angle_alpha   90.00
_cell.angle_beta   90.00
_cell.angle_gamma   90.00
#
_symmetry.space_group_name_H-M   'P 1'
#
loop_
_entity.id
_entity.type
_entity.pdbx_description
1 polymer ?
#
loop_
_entity_poly.entity_id
_entity_poly.type
_entity_poly.pdbx_seq_one_letter_code
_entity_poly.pdbx_strand_id
1 'polypeptide(L)'
;MILLASNENPLGMPESARAAAAAALQDAGNYPDPNGAALKKALAAKLAVPPDWLVLGSGSSEILTLAAQVTVEPGQGVVWSQYGFVV
;
A
#
# COMPACT_ATOMS: atom_id res chain seq x y z
N MET A 1 -12.41 -12.66 -21.24
CA MET A 1 -11.58 -11.56 -21.79
C MET A 1 -10.48 -11.30 -20.78
N ILE A 2 -9.21 -11.31 -21.19
CA ILE A 2 -8.09 -11.02 -20.27
C ILE A 2 -7.87 -9.50 -20.31
N LEU A 3 -7.94 -8.84 -19.16
CA LEU A 3 -7.66 -7.41 -19.02
C LEU A 3 -6.14 -7.23 -18.90
N LEU A 4 -5.51 -6.56 -19.87
CA LEU A 4 -4.05 -6.34 -19.90
C LEU A 4 -3.66 -4.86 -19.80
N ALA A 5 -4.60 -3.99 -19.42
CA ALA A 5 -4.41 -2.55 -19.41
C ALA A 5 -3.97 -1.97 -18.06
N SER A 6 -4.06 -2.75 -16.97
CA SER A 6 -3.94 -2.23 -15.59
C SER A 6 -2.75 -2.78 -14.80
N ASN A 7 -1.82 -3.50 -15.43
CA ASN A 7 -0.68 -4.18 -14.77
C ASN A 7 -1.09 -5.16 -13.65
N GLU A 8 -2.31 -5.70 -13.70
CA GLU A 8 -2.77 -6.71 -12.76
C GLU A 8 -1.97 -8.02 -12.94
N ASN A 9 -1.74 -8.73 -11.84
CA ASN A 9 -1.06 -10.02 -11.89
C ASN A 9 -2.03 -11.11 -12.40
N PRO A 10 -1.80 -11.70 -13.59
CA PRO A 10 -2.70 -12.70 -14.15
C PRO A 10 -2.66 -14.04 -13.41
N LEU A 11 -1.65 -14.28 -12.56
CA LEU A 11 -1.52 -15.48 -11.74
C LEU A 11 -2.43 -15.45 -10.50
N GLY A 12 -2.98 -14.28 -10.17
CA GLY A 12 -3.80 -14.09 -8.98
C GLY A 12 -3.00 -14.14 -7.67
N MET A 13 -3.75 -14.19 -6.57
CA MET A 13 -3.20 -14.24 -5.22
C MET A 13 -2.67 -15.66 -4.89
N PRO A 14 -1.50 -15.79 -4.23
CA PRO A 14 -1.03 -17.09 -3.72
C PRO A 14 -2.07 -17.78 -2.82
N GLU A 15 -2.13 -19.11 -2.86
CA GLU A 15 -3.10 -19.90 -2.08
C GLU A 15 -3.10 -19.55 -0.59
N SER A 16 -1.92 -19.41 -0.01
CA SER A 16 -1.74 -19.07 1.41
C SER A 16 -2.31 -17.69 1.76
N ALA A 17 -2.15 -16.70 0.87
CA ALA A 17 -2.70 -15.37 1.06
C ALA A 17 -4.24 -15.37 0.88
N ARG A 18 -4.76 -16.16 -0.06
CA ARG A 18 -6.21 -16.33 -0.25
C ARG A 18 -6.87 -16.94 0.99
N ALA A 19 -6.27 -18.00 1.54
CA ALA A 19 -6.74 -18.63 2.76
C ALA A 19 -6.69 -17.67 3.97
N ALA A 20 -5.60 -16.91 4.12
CA ALA A 20 -5.47 -15.91 5.18
C ALA A 20 -6.52 -14.79 5.07
N ALA A 21 -6.77 -14.29 3.85
CA ALA A 21 -7.80 -13.29 3.61
C ALA A 21 -9.20 -13.80 3.95
N ALA A 22 -9.54 -15.03 3.53
CA ALA A 22 -10.82 -15.65 3.85
C ALA A 22 -11.03 -15.86 5.36
N ALA A 23 -9.97 -16.23 6.09
CA ALA A 23 -10.00 -16.34 7.54
C ALA A 23 -10.21 -14.97 8.21
N ALA A 24 -9.52 -13.92 7.74
CA ALA A 24 -9.65 -12.56 8.29
C ALA A 24 -11.06 -11.97 8.12
N LEU A 25 -11.82 -12.42 7.11
CA LEU A 25 -13.21 -11.99 6.93
C LEU A 25 -14.14 -12.41 8.09
N GLN A 26 -13.78 -13.46 8.86
CA GLN A 26 -14.57 -13.87 10.02
C GLN A 26 -14.60 -12.79 11.12
N ASP A 27 -13.56 -11.96 11.18
CA ASP A 27 -13.41 -10.89 12.17
C ASP A 27 -13.74 -9.49 11.60
N ALA A 28 -14.24 -9.41 10.36
CA ALA A 28 -14.46 -8.15 9.64
C ALA A 28 -15.55 -7.23 10.25
N GLY A 29 -16.30 -7.71 11.25
CA GLY A 29 -17.23 -6.87 12.03
C GLY A 29 -16.52 -5.87 12.94
N ASN A 30 -15.22 -6.06 13.20
CA ASN A 30 -14.39 -5.15 14.00
C ASN A 30 -13.39 -4.42 13.11
N TYR A 31 -13.01 -3.21 13.50
CA TYR A 31 -11.86 -2.54 12.89
C TYR A 31 -10.58 -3.33 13.19
N PRO A 32 -9.66 -3.46 12.20
CA PRO A 32 -8.35 -4.04 12.44
C PRO A 32 -7.52 -3.13 13.36
N ASP A 33 -6.36 -3.63 13.82
CA ASP A 33 -5.37 -2.82 14.53
C ASP A 33 -5.05 -1.54 13.73
N PRO A 34 -5.39 -0.34 14.24
CA PRO A 34 -5.23 0.91 13.50
C PRO A 34 -3.75 1.24 13.24
N ASN A 35 -2.81 0.65 13.99
CA ASN A 35 -1.38 0.87 13.77
C ASN A 35 -0.77 -0.14 12.80
N GLY A 36 -1.49 -1.22 12.46
CA GLY A 36 -0.98 -2.34 11.66
C GLY A 36 0.33 -2.91 12.19
N ALA A 37 0.49 -3.00 13.51
CA ALA A 37 1.76 -3.29 14.18
C ALA A 37 2.36 -4.63 13.75
N ALA A 38 1.51 -5.66 13.59
CA ALA A 38 1.94 -6.98 13.12
C ALA A 38 2.52 -6.92 11.68
N LEU A 39 1.87 -6.19 10.78
CA LEU A 39 2.34 -6.01 9.40
C LEU A 39 3.63 -5.19 9.36
N LYS A 40 3.71 -4.08 10.09
CA LYS A 40 4.93 -3.26 10.17
C LYS A 40 6.11 -4.08 10.71
N LYS A 41 5.91 -4.89 11.75
CA LYS A 41 6.97 -5.78 12.28
C LYS A 41 7.48 -6.76 11.22
N ALA A 42 6.57 -7.40 10.48
CA ALA A 42 6.93 -8.35 9.43
C ALA A 42 7.67 -7.67 8.26
N LEU A 43 7.20 -6.50 7.83
CA LEU A 43 7.84 -5.72 6.76
C LEU A 43 9.22 -5.19 7.18
N ALA A 44 9.34 -4.64 8.40
CA ALA A 44 10.60 -4.13 8.93
C ALA A 44 11.68 -5.23 8.96
N ALA A 45 11.32 -6.44 9.42
CA ALA A 45 12.22 -7.59 9.39
C ALA A 45 12.58 -8.02 7.95
N LYS A 46 11.60 -8.04 7.04
CA LYS A 46 11.82 -8.45 5.65
C LYS A 46 12.67 -7.46 4.85
N LEU A 47 12.50 -6.16 5.10
CA LEU A 47 13.18 -5.08 4.39
C LEU A 47 14.47 -4.63 5.09
N ALA A 48 14.73 -5.13 6.31
CA ALA A 48 15.86 -4.73 7.15
C ALA A 48 15.90 -3.21 7.45
N VAL A 49 14.75 -2.64 7.83
CA VAL A 49 14.60 -1.21 8.18
C VAL A 49 13.94 -1.02 9.55
N PRO A 50 14.15 0.13 10.22
CA PRO A 50 13.42 0.46 11.43
C PRO A 50 11.88 0.51 11.20
N PRO A 51 11.04 -0.01 12.13
CA PRO A 51 9.58 0.00 11.97
C PRO A 51 8.96 1.40 11.82
N ASP A 52 9.59 2.40 12.41
CA ASP A 52 9.25 3.82 12.37
C ASP A 52 9.49 4.47 10.99
N TRP A 53 10.18 3.78 10.07
CA TRP A 53 10.28 4.19 8.66
C TRP A 53 9.08 3.73 7.83
N LEU A 54 8.16 2.94 8.39
CA LEU A 54 7.02 2.35 7.68
C LEU A 54 5.72 3.11 7.93
N VAL A 55 5.14 3.61 6.84
CA VAL A 55 3.75 4.09 6.77
C VAL A 55 2.91 3.07 6.01
N LEU A 56 1.72 2.77 6.52
CA LEU A 56 0.75 1.90 5.87
C LEU A 56 -0.36 2.75 5.24
N GLY A 57 -0.85 2.34 4.09
CA GLY A 57 -1.97 2.97 3.39
C GLY A 57 -2.68 1.96 2.50
N SER A 58 -3.82 2.36 1.94
CA SER A 58 -4.72 1.54 1.12
C SER A 58 -4.26 1.50 -0.34
N GLY A 59 -2.97 1.20 -0.54
CA GLY A 59 -2.30 1.25 -1.84
C GLY A 59 -1.36 2.45 -1.98
N SER A 60 -0.41 2.34 -2.93
CA SER A 60 0.64 3.34 -3.10
C SER A 60 0.14 4.70 -3.57
N SER A 61 -1.00 4.77 -4.28
CA SER A 61 -1.59 6.05 -4.73
C SER A 61 -2.01 6.94 -3.57
N GLU A 62 -2.58 6.36 -2.50
CA GLU A 62 -2.89 7.09 -1.27
C GLU A 62 -1.61 7.63 -0.62
N ILE A 63 -0.57 6.78 -0.52
CA ILE A 63 0.72 7.19 0.06
C ILE A 63 1.38 8.32 -0.73
N LEU A 64 1.33 8.28 -2.06
CA LEU A 64 1.84 9.36 -2.92
C LEU A 64 1.06 10.66 -2.73
N THR A 65 -0.26 10.56 -2.59
CA THR A 65 -1.13 11.71 -2.32
C THR A 65 -0.81 12.33 -0.95
N LEU A 66 -0.69 11.51 0.09
CA LEU A 66 -0.32 11.95 1.43
C LEU A 66 1.08 12.58 1.44
N ALA A 67 2.05 11.99 0.74
CA ALA A 67 3.39 12.54 0.62
C ALA A 67 3.38 13.94 0.00
N ALA A 68 2.61 14.17 -1.07
CA ALA A 68 2.45 15.50 -1.65
C ALA A 68 1.77 16.48 -0.69
N GLN A 69 0.70 16.06 -0.01
CA GLN A 69 -0.04 16.90 0.94
C GLN A 69 0.79 17.36 2.13
N VAL A 70 1.73 16.54 2.62
CA VAL A 70 2.58 16.89 3.77
C VAL A 70 3.87 17.62 3.38
N THR A 71 4.21 17.69 2.09
CA THR A 71 5.48 18.28 1.62
C THR A 71 5.33 19.51 0.72
N VAL A 72 4.14 19.78 0.18
CA VAL A 72 3.91 20.85 -0.80
C VAL A 72 2.94 21.89 -0.25
N GLU A 73 3.35 23.15 -0.28
CA GLU A 73 2.59 24.32 0.15
C GLU A 73 2.12 25.19 -1.05
N PRO A 74 1.10 26.05 -0.86
CA PRO A 74 0.69 27.01 -1.88
C PRO A 74 1.86 27.87 -2.40
N GLY A 75 2.07 27.86 -3.71
CA GLY A 75 3.17 28.59 -4.36
C GLY A 75 4.44 27.77 -4.59
N GLN A 76 4.53 26.53 -4.08
CA GLN A 76 5.61 25.62 -4.41
C GLN A 76 5.34 24.83 -5.70
N GLY A 77 6.40 24.53 -6.44
CA GLY A 77 6.35 23.68 -7.62
C GLY A 77 6.76 22.24 -7.32
N VAL A 78 6.23 21.29 -8.09
CA VAL A 78 6.60 19.88 -8.05
C VAL A 78 7.26 19.50 -9.36
N VAL A 79 8.38 18.77 -9.32
CA VAL A 79 9.09 18.28 -10.50
C VAL A 79 8.75 16.81 -10.72
N TRP A 80 8.35 16.47 -11.94
CA TRP A 80 8.02 15.10 -12.34
C TRP A 80 8.55 14.78 -13.75
N SER A 81 8.53 13.51 -14.12
CA SER A 81 8.82 13.09 -15.50
C SER A 81 7.65 13.42 -16.42
N GLN A 82 7.94 13.91 -17.64
CA GLN A 82 6.94 14.12 -18.69
C GLN A 82 6.15 12.84 -19.01
N TYR A 83 6.77 11.67 -18.82
CA TYR A 83 6.17 10.34 -19.04
C TYR A 83 6.08 9.56 -17.73
N GLY A 84 5.71 10.25 -16.65
CA GLY A 84 5.58 9.69 -15.31
C GLY A 84 4.30 8.89 -15.09
N PHE A 85 4.21 8.26 -13.91
CA PHE A 85 3.00 7.59 -13.44
C PHE A 85 1.92 8.63 -13.08
N VAL A 86 0.68 8.35 -13.47
CA VAL A 86 -0.48 9.21 -13.17
C VAL A 86 -1.14 8.69 -11.90
N VAL A 87 -1.25 9.57 -10.89
CA VAL A 87 -2.04 9.41 -9.65
C VAL A 87 -2.95 10.62 -9.51
#